data_AF-A0A3D1ZTD6-F1
#
_entry.id   AF-A0A3D1ZTD6-F1
#
_cell.length_a   1.000
_cell.length_b   1.000
_cell.length_c   1.000
_cell.angle_alpha   90.00
_cell.angle_beta   90.00
_cell.angle_gamma   90.00
#
_symmetry.space_group_name_H-M   'P 1'
#
loop_
_entity.id
_entity.type
_entity.pdbx_description
1 polymer ?
#
loop_
_entity_poly.entity_id
_entity_poly.type
_entity_poly.pdbx_seq_one_letter_code
_entity_poly.pdbx_strand_id
1 'polypeptide(L)'
;RKAFDEGPWPRMSGVERAAIMRKLGVLLTENAETLGQIESRDNGKIIRETGAQAKGLQSYYDFFAGVADKIGGEVLPSPNPNFLIYTEKVPIGVVGAIVPWNSPLMLLTWKLAPLLAAGCTVVVKPSDIT
;
A
#
# COMPACT_ATOMS: atom_id res chain seq x y z
N ARG A 1 -12.79 13.17 4.63
CA ARG A 1 -11.33 12.98 4.83
C ARG A 1 -10.94 12.74 6.31
N LYS A 2 -11.88 12.37 7.20
CA LYS A 2 -11.67 12.27 8.65
C LYS A 2 -10.47 11.41 9.09
N ALA A 3 -10.30 10.22 8.54
CA ALA A 3 -9.19 9.33 8.92
C ALA A 3 -7.80 9.92 8.61
N PHE A 4 -7.69 10.79 7.60
CA PHE A 4 -6.46 11.51 7.30
C PHE A 4 -6.30 12.76 8.18
N ASP A 5 -7.40 13.49 8.42
CA ASP A 5 -7.37 14.78 9.13
C ASP A 5 -7.26 14.65 10.63
N GLU A 6 -7.87 13.61 11.20
CA GLU A 6 -8.02 13.43 12.64
C GLU A 6 -7.53 12.05 13.09
N GLY A 7 -7.47 11.09 12.15
CA GLY A 7 -7.08 9.73 12.46
C GLY A 7 -5.58 9.54 12.74
N PRO A 8 -5.21 8.38 13.30
CA PRO A 8 -3.83 8.10 13.69
C PRO A 8 -2.94 7.73 12.49
N TRP A 9 -3.51 7.23 11.39
CA TRP A 9 -2.73 6.64 10.29
C TRP A 9 -1.63 7.55 9.69
N PRO A 10 -1.90 8.81 9.31
CA PRO A 10 -0.84 9.69 8.79
C PRO A 10 0.13 10.19 9.87
N ARG A 11 -0.15 9.96 11.17
CA ARG A 11 0.70 10.36 12.30
C ARG A 11 1.47 9.22 12.92
N MET A 12 1.09 7.97 12.65
CA MET A 12 1.88 6.80 13.00
C MET A 12 3.27 6.94 12.38
N SER A 13 4.30 6.53 13.11
CA SER A 13 5.64 6.37 12.57
C SER A 13 5.64 5.35 11.42
N GLY A 14 6.66 5.43 10.56
CA GLY A 14 6.85 4.43 9.50
C GLY A 14 6.95 3.01 10.05
N VAL A 15 7.51 2.82 11.25
CA VAL A 15 7.63 1.53 11.94
C VAL A 15 6.27 0.96 12.33
N GLU A 16 5.39 1.78 12.91
CA GLU A 16 4.03 1.37 13.29
C GLU A 16 3.20 0.98 12.05
N ARG A 17 3.26 1.80 10.99
CA ARG A 17 2.59 1.47 9.72
C ARG A 17 3.14 0.17 9.13
N ALA A 18 4.45 -0.01 9.13
CA ALA A 18 5.11 -1.22 8.64
C ALA A 18 4.65 -2.48 9.40
N ALA A 19 4.51 -2.41 10.73
CA ALA A 19 4.02 -3.54 11.52
C ALA A 19 2.60 -3.96 11.10
N ILE A 20 1.70 -2.99 10.89
CA ILE A 20 0.33 -3.25 10.43
C ILE A 20 0.32 -3.84 9.02
N MET A 21 1.14 -3.30 8.11
CA MET A 21 1.27 -3.80 6.74
C MET A 21 1.80 -5.23 6.67
N ARG A 22 2.80 -5.59 7.50
CA ARG A 22 3.29 -6.97 7.58
C ARG A 22 2.22 -7.92 8.11
N LYS A 23 1.45 -7.50 9.11
CA LYS A 23 0.30 -8.27 9.60
C LYS A 23 -0.74 -8.51 8.49
N LEU A 24 -1.04 -7.50 7.69
CA LEU A 24 -1.90 -7.66 6.51
C LEU A 24 -1.33 -8.68 5.52
N GLY A 25 -0.02 -8.60 5.23
CA GLY A 25 0.68 -9.57 4.39
C GLY A 25 0.50 -11.01 4.88
N VAL A 26 0.71 -11.26 6.17
CA VAL A 26 0.51 -12.59 6.78
C VAL A 26 -0.93 -13.08 6.59
N LEU A 27 -1.92 -12.24 6.89
CA LEU A 27 -3.34 -12.58 6.73
C LEU A 27 -3.71 -12.90 5.27
N LEU A 28 -3.10 -12.22 4.29
CA LEU A 28 -3.30 -12.52 2.88
C LEU A 28 -2.75 -13.90 2.51
N THR A 29 -1.57 -14.25 3.00
CA THR A 29 -0.96 -15.57 2.76
C THR A 29 -1.77 -16.70 3.41
N GLU A 30 -2.22 -16.51 4.66
CA GLU A 30 -3.07 -17.46 5.38
C GLU A 30 -4.38 -17.74 4.61
N ASN A 31 -4.90 -16.75 3.89
CA ASN A 31 -6.13 -16.86 3.11
C ASN A 31 -5.89 -17.03 1.60
N ALA A 32 -4.65 -17.28 1.16
CA ALA A 32 -4.28 -17.21 -0.24
C ALA A 32 -5.02 -18.23 -1.12
N GLU A 33 -5.36 -19.41 -0.59
CA GLU A 33 -6.15 -20.40 -1.30
C GLU A 33 -7.56 -19.88 -1.60
N THR A 34 -8.28 -19.42 -0.58
CA THR A 34 -9.61 -18.82 -0.71
C THR A 34 -9.59 -17.60 -1.64
N LEU A 35 -8.61 -16.72 -1.48
CA LEU A 35 -8.47 -15.52 -2.32
C LEU A 35 -8.21 -15.89 -3.79
N GLY A 36 -7.38 -16.90 -4.06
CA GLY A 36 -7.14 -17.40 -5.41
C GLY A 36 -8.39 -18.00 -6.04
N GLN A 37 -9.20 -18.74 -5.28
CA GLN A 37 -10.48 -19.28 -5.76
C GLN A 37 -11.48 -18.17 -6.07
N ILE A 38 -11.56 -17.13 -5.24
CA ILE A 38 -12.41 -15.95 -5.48
C ILE A 38 -11.96 -15.25 -6.77
N GLU A 39 -10.67 -14.93 -6.90
CA GLU A 39 -10.10 -14.31 -8.11
C GLU A 39 -10.42 -15.11 -9.36
N SER A 40 -10.18 -16.43 -9.35
CA SER A 40 -10.46 -17.30 -10.49
C SER A 40 -11.93 -17.34 -10.88
N ARG A 41 -12.83 -17.31 -9.89
CA ARG A 41 -14.26 -17.31 -10.14
C ARG A 41 -14.73 -16.00 -10.75
N ASP A 42 -14.18 -14.87 -10.32
CA ASP A 42 -14.55 -13.55 -10.82
C ASP A 42 -13.93 -13.24 -12.18
N ASN A 43 -12.61 -13.35 -12.31
CA ASN A 43 -11.89 -12.89 -13.51
C ASN A 43 -11.67 -13.98 -14.57
N GLY A 44 -12.03 -15.23 -14.28
CA GLY A 44 -11.95 -16.36 -15.19
C GLY A 44 -10.54 -16.94 -15.41
N LYS A 45 -9.51 -16.44 -14.71
CA LYS A 45 -8.14 -16.98 -14.81
C LYS A 45 -8.02 -18.35 -14.18
N ILE A 46 -7.09 -19.15 -14.72
CA ILE A 46 -6.79 -20.47 -14.19
C ILE A 46 -6.30 -20.39 -12.74
N ILE A 47 -6.77 -21.31 -11.89
CA ILE A 47 -6.46 -21.34 -10.45
C ILE A 47 -4.97 -21.41 -10.15
N ARG A 48 -4.19 -21.99 -11.06
CA ARG A 48 -2.72 -22.03 -10.95
C ARG A 48 -2.11 -20.62 -10.95
N GLU A 49 -2.67 -19.70 -11.72
CA GLU A 49 -2.19 -18.31 -11.82
C GLU A 49 -2.67 -17.49 -10.62
N THR A 50 -3.97 -17.46 -10.36
CA THR A 50 -4.58 -16.66 -9.28
C THR A 50 -4.12 -17.11 -7.90
N GLY A 51 -3.99 -18.43 -7.68
CA GLY A 51 -3.43 -18.99 -6.46
C GLY A 51 -1.96 -18.63 -6.26
N ALA A 52 -1.15 -18.59 -7.32
CA ALA A 52 0.23 -18.12 -7.24
C ALA A 52 0.31 -16.60 -6.96
N GLN A 53 -0.56 -15.80 -7.59
CA GLN A 53 -0.65 -14.36 -7.32
C GLN A 53 -1.06 -14.08 -5.87
N ALA A 54 -2.08 -14.76 -5.36
CA ALA A 54 -2.55 -14.62 -3.98
C ALA A 54 -1.45 -14.94 -2.96
N LYS A 55 -0.69 -16.03 -3.16
CA LYS A 55 0.47 -16.38 -2.32
C LYS A 55 1.60 -15.35 -2.39
N GLY A 56 1.74 -14.67 -3.52
CA GLY A 56 2.76 -13.65 -3.73
C GLY A 56 2.46 -12.30 -3.11
N LEU A 57 1.20 -12.01 -2.73
CA LEU A 57 0.78 -10.67 -2.29
C LEU A 57 1.54 -10.17 -1.06
N GLN A 58 1.85 -11.06 -0.10
CA GLN A 58 2.61 -10.70 1.10
C GLN A 58 3.94 -10.03 0.77
N SER A 59 4.67 -10.54 -0.23
CA SER A 59 6.00 -10.00 -0.58
C SER A 59 5.96 -8.51 -0.94
N TYR A 60 4.86 -8.04 -1.55
CA TYR A 60 4.68 -6.62 -1.87
C TYR A 60 4.45 -5.78 -0.61
N TYR A 61 3.63 -6.27 0.32
CA TYR A 61 3.43 -5.59 1.60
C TYR A 61 4.69 -5.59 2.44
N ASP A 62 5.46 -6.68 2.46
CA ASP A 62 6.74 -6.76 3.17
C ASP A 62 7.77 -5.79 2.59
N PHE A 63 7.86 -5.69 1.26
CA PHE A 63 8.72 -4.72 0.59
C PHE A 63 8.35 -3.29 0.98
N PHE A 64 7.09 -2.88 0.83
CA PHE A 64 6.68 -1.50 1.14
C PHE A 64 6.63 -1.21 2.64
N ALA A 65 6.38 -2.20 3.48
CA ALA A 65 6.58 -2.08 4.93
C ALA A 65 8.06 -1.83 5.25
N GLY A 66 8.98 -2.46 4.52
CA GLY A 66 10.41 -2.17 4.58
C GLY A 66 10.79 -0.78 4.09
N VAL A 67 9.95 -0.12 3.28
CA VAL A 67 10.18 1.25 2.80
C VAL A 67 9.55 2.29 3.74
N ALA A 68 8.50 1.95 4.48
CA ALA A 68 7.67 2.91 5.24
C ALA A 68 8.44 3.76 6.26
N ASP A 69 9.51 3.24 6.86
CA ASP A 69 10.40 3.95 7.81
C ASP A 69 11.60 4.64 7.15
N LYS A 70 11.76 4.49 5.84
CA LYS A 70 12.85 5.07 5.04
C LYS A 70 12.39 6.27 4.20
N ILE A 71 11.13 6.69 4.34
CA ILE A 71 10.60 7.87 3.67
C ILE A 71 11.12 9.10 4.42
N GLY A 72 12.21 9.67 3.90
CA GLY A 72 12.80 10.90 4.40
C GLY A 72 12.99 11.94 3.28
N GLY A 73 13.23 13.18 3.69
CA GLY A 73 13.71 14.23 2.80
C GLY A 73 15.22 14.44 2.94
N GLU A 74 15.68 15.62 2.57
CA GLU A 74 17.09 15.96 2.43
C GLU A 74 17.39 17.30 3.12
N VAL A 75 18.59 17.43 3.68
CA VAL A 75 19.11 18.71 4.14
C VAL A 75 19.95 19.32 3.01
N LEU A 76 19.63 20.55 2.62
CA LEU A 76 20.24 21.22 1.48
C LEU A 76 21.20 22.33 1.94
N PRO A 77 22.32 22.55 1.23
CA PRO A 77 23.23 23.64 1.55
C PRO A 77 22.56 24.99 1.30
N SER A 78 22.65 25.89 2.29
CA SER A 78 22.18 27.27 2.13
C SER A 78 23.28 28.15 1.53
N PRO A 79 22.98 28.97 0.49
CA PRO A 79 23.91 29.98 0.00
C PRO A 79 24.07 31.16 0.97
N ASN A 80 23.15 31.32 1.94
CA ASN A 80 23.16 32.38 2.94
C ASN A 80 23.45 31.81 4.34
N PRO A 81 24.24 32.52 5.18
CA PRO A 81 24.47 32.11 6.56
C PRO A 81 23.16 32.16 7.38
N ASN A 82 23.07 31.34 8.42
CA ASN A 82 21.95 31.29 9.37
C ASN A 82 20.60 30.79 8.80
N PHE A 83 20.61 30.00 7.73
CA PHE A 83 19.42 29.30 7.25
C PHE A 83 19.61 27.78 7.27
N LEU A 84 18.63 27.05 7.82
CA LEU A 84 18.50 25.60 7.65
C LEU A 84 17.49 25.35 6.53
N ILE A 85 17.93 24.72 5.46
CA ILE A 85 17.07 24.32 4.34
C ILE A 85 16.94 22.79 4.38
N TYR A 86 15.72 22.30 4.42
CA TYR A 86 15.44 20.88 4.34
C TYR A 86 14.14 20.62 3.57
N THR A 87 14.01 19.40 3.07
CA THR A 87 12.78 18.90 2.46
C THR A 87 12.15 17.83 3.34
N GLU A 88 10.85 17.66 3.21
CA GLU A 88 10.10 16.56 3.81
C GLU A 88 9.26 15.87 2.75
N LYS A 89 9.14 14.55 2.86
CA LYS A 89 8.20 13.76 2.07
C LYS A 89 7.00 13.44 2.93
N VAL A 90 5.90 14.13 2.67
CA VAL A 90 4.62 13.97 3.39
C VAL A 90 3.62 13.18 2.54
N PRO A 91 2.70 12.41 3.14
CA PRO A 91 1.64 11.77 2.38
C PRO A 91 0.79 12.79 1.65
N ILE A 92 0.40 12.48 0.41
CA ILE A 92 -0.37 13.40 -0.44
C ILE A 92 -1.79 13.64 0.07
N GLY A 93 -2.35 12.74 0.88
CA GLY A 93 -3.71 12.87 1.41
C GLY A 93 -4.57 11.63 1.26
N VAL A 94 -5.80 11.88 0.78
CA VAL A 94 -6.74 10.84 0.36
C VAL A 94 -6.53 10.57 -1.11
N VAL A 95 -6.35 9.31 -1.49
CA VAL A 95 -6.18 8.90 -2.88
C VAL A 95 -7.36 8.04 -3.33
N GLY A 96 -7.95 8.39 -4.48
CA GLY A 96 -8.87 7.52 -5.20
C GLY A 96 -8.09 6.50 -6.04
N ALA A 97 -8.25 5.21 -5.76
CA ALA A 97 -7.59 4.12 -6.46
C ALA A 97 -8.59 3.32 -7.30
N ILE A 98 -8.61 3.56 -8.61
CA ILE A 98 -9.41 2.78 -9.58
C ILE A 98 -8.53 1.64 -10.11
N VAL A 99 -9.01 0.40 -10.03
CA VAL A 99 -8.27 -0.79 -10.48
C VAL A 99 -9.05 -1.60 -11.52
N PRO A 100 -8.39 -2.15 -12.55
CA PRO A 100 -9.05 -2.90 -13.61
C PRO A 100 -9.30 -4.37 -13.22
N TRP A 101 -10.06 -5.07 -14.06
CA TRP A 101 -10.60 -6.42 -13.83
C TRP A 101 -9.62 -7.57 -14.08
N ASN A 102 -8.48 -7.35 -14.73
CA ASN A 102 -7.65 -8.44 -15.21
C ASN A 102 -6.77 -9.09 -14.13
N SER A 103 -6.43 -8.40 -13.05
CA SER A 103 -5.82 -8.99 -11.84
C SER A 103 -6.21 -8.17 -10.60
N PRO A 104 -7.49 -8.16 -10.20
CA PRO A 104 -8.03 -7.20 -9.23
C PRO A 104 -7.23 -7.10 -7.92
N LEU A 105 -6.93 -8.23 -7.26
CA LEU A 105 -6.23 -8.22 -5.96
C LEU A 105 -4.77 -7.81 -6.09
N MET A 106 -4.09 -8.27 -7.14
CA MET A 106 -2.69 -7.93 -7.39
C MET A 106 -2.53 -6.44 -7.71
N LEU A 107 -3.38 -5.91 -8.58
CA LEU A 107 -3.33 -4.50 -8.99
C LEU A 107 -3.79 -3.57 -7.87
N LEU A 108 -4.73 -4.01 -7.03
CA LEU A 108 -5.03 -3.33 -5.78
C LEU A 108 -3.80 -3.28 -4.88
N THR A 109 -3.11 -4.39 -4.69
CA THR A 109 -1.90 -4.46 -3.85
C THR A 109 -0.81 -3.51 -4.34
N TRP A 110 -0.57 -3.45 -5.66
CA TRP A 110 0.41 -2.53 -6.26
C TRP A 110 0.11 -1.06 -6.00
N LYS A 111 -1.16 -0.67 -5.91
CA LYS A 111 -1.55 0.70 -5.53
C LYS A 111 -1.53 0.89 -4.02
N LEU A 112 -2.12 -0.04 -3.28
CA LEU A 112 -2.42 0.13 -1.87
C LEU A 112 -1.17 0.08 -1.00
N ALA A 113 -0.25 -0.85 -1.27
CA ALA A 113 0.96 -1.02 -0.48
C ALA A 113 1.83 0.26 -0.39
N PRO A 114 2.23 0.94 -1.49
CA PRO A 114 2.98 2.19 -1.40
C PRO A 114 2.18 3.33 -0.77
N LEU A 115 0.86 3.41 -1.01
CA LEU A 115 0.01 4.44 -0.42
C LEU A 115 -0.08 4.30 1.10
N LEU A 116 -0.24 3.07 1.60
CA LEU A 116 -0.24 2.77 3.02
C LEU A 116 1.13 3.06 3.64
N ALA A 117 2.23 2.66 2.99
CA ALA A 117 3.58 2.95 3.47
C ALA A 117 3.83 4.45 3.62
N ALA A 118 3.37 5.26 2.67
CA ALA A 118 3.48 6.72 2.71
C ALA A 118 2.63 7.38 3.81
N GLY A 119 1.63 6.69 4.36
CA GLY A 119 0.68 7.26 5.32
C GLY A 119 -0.56 7.89 4.67
N CYS A 120 -0.81 7.62 3.39
CA CYS A 120 -2.03 8.04 2.72
C CYS A 120 -3.24 7.25 3.23
N THR A 121 -4.43 7.82 3.05
CA THR A 121 -5.69 7.08 3.15
C THR A 121 -6.25 6.87 1.75
N VAL A 122 -7.01 5.79 1.52
CA VAL A 122 -7.36 5.39 0.16
C VAL A 122 -8.85 5.06 0.07
N VAL A 123 -9.49 5.51 -1.01
CA VAL A 123 -10.82 5.06 -1.44
C VAL A 123 -10.62 4.22 -2.70
N VAL A 124 -11.03 2.96 -2.65
CA VAL A 124 -10.79 2.01 -3.75
C VAL A 124 -12.08 1.82 -4.54
N LYS A 125 -11.98 1.87 -5.87
CA LYS A 125 -13.04 1.45 -6.80
C LYS A 125 -12.51 0.32 -7.70
N PRO A 126 -12.82 -0.95 -7.41
CA PRO A 126 -12.53 -2.03 -8.34
C PRO A 126 -13.37 -1.90 -9.62
N SER A 127 -13.07 -2.75 -10.60
CA SER A 127 -13.96 -2.91 -11.75
C SER A 127 -15.36 -3.32 -11.26
N ASP A 128 -16.39 -2.99 -12.02
CA ASP A 128 -17.77 -3.38 -11.74
C ASP A 128 -18.08 -4.84 -12.13
N ILE A 129 -17.18 -5.49 -12.86
CA ILE A 129 -17.33 -6.83 -13.41
C ILE A 129 -16.46 -7.90 -12.72
N THR A 130 -15.72 -7.52 -11.66
CA THR A 130 -14.82 -8.38 -10.87
C THR A 130 -14.63 -7.83 -9.46
#